data_AF-A0AAD8GSN4-F1
#
_entry.id   AF-A0AAD8GSN4-F1
#
_cell.length_a   1.000
_cell.length_b   1.000
_cell.length_c   1.000
_cell.angle_alpha   90.00
_cell.angle_beta   90.00
_cell.angle_gamma   90.00
#
_symmetry.space_group_name_H-M   'P 1'
#
loop_
_entity.id
_entity.type
_entity.pdbx_description
1 polymer ?
#
loop_
_entity_poly.entity_id
_entity_poly.type
_entity_poly.pdbx_seq_one_letter_code
_entity_poly.pdbx_strand_id
1 'polypeptide(L)'
;MEDSSNSSNLEESRYDGSVSQLNRSVKFLDDQFERMAVPVGHHFQANVPEWNGPSGDVSVIGGFDISRWLGTKVWPIERQNVKATSRAVGKGRPSSCSCASPGSTNCVRHHILEKRRAYILEKRRLLQSDLGPLFHIWKFDEMGEEVSKSWTVKEQECFDLIAKRKPNFLQNAMKAFPFKSKEDITSYYFNVFIPRLMSSQTRSLPKEVDIDIDDVNDVYTP
;
A
#
# COMPACT_ATOMS: atom_id res chain seq x y z
N MET A 1 33.50 -6.61 68.83
CA MET A 1 32.42 -6.67 67.85
C MET A 1 32.86 -5.77 66.71
N GLU A 2 33.21 -6.41 65.59
CA GLU A 2 32.87 -6.04 64.19
C GLU A 2 32.83 -4.54 63.86
N ASP A 3 33.36 -4.01 62.75
CA ASP A 3 34.12 -4.52 61.62
C ASP A 3 34.46 -3.27 60.78
N SER A 4 35.61 -3.32 60.09
CA SER A 4 35.87 -2.74 58.75
C SER A 4 35.77 -1.23 58.46
N SER A 5 36.96 -0.66 58.14
CA SER A 5 37.37 -0.10 56.83
C SER A 5 36.40 0.85 56.07
N ASN A 6 36.78 1.94 55.42
CA ASN A 6 38.04 2.31 54.78
C ASN A 6 38.02 3.81 54.41
N SER A 7 39.18 4.44 54.39
CA SER A 7 39.43 5.76 53.79
C SER A 7 39.60 5.63 52.27
N SER A 8 39.30 6.66 51.48
CA SER A 8 40.27 7.29 50.56
C SER A 8 39.62 8.27 49.56
N ASN A 9 40.32 9.39 49.41
CA ASN A 9 40.24 10.36 48.31
C ASN A 9 40.40 9.70 46.93
N LEU A 10 39.91 10.35 45.88
CA LEU A 10 40.50 10.43 44.52
C LEU A 10 39.68 11.45 43.72
N GLU A 11 40.17 12.67 43.52
CA GLU A 11 41.07 13.07 42.42
C GLU A 11 40.57 12.69 41.02
N GLU A 12 40.18 13.74 40.31
CA GLU A 12 40.40 14.03 38.89
C GLU A 12 41.08 12.96 38.02
N SER A 13 40.33 12.45 37.04
CA SER A 13 40.94 12.03 35.77
C SER A 13 40.05 12.39 34.58
N ARG A 14 40.49 13.44 33.88
CA ARG A 14 40.33 13.72 32.45
C ARG A 14 39.84 12.53 31.62
N TYR A 15 38.66 12.68 31.03
CA TYR A 15 38.34 12.10 29.72
C TYR A 15 38.23 13.25 28.71
N ASP A 16 39.42 13.71 28.29
CA ASP A 16 39.60 14.55 27.12
C ASP A 16 39.48 13.65 25.88
N GLY A 17 38.25 13.47 25.42
CA GLY A 17 37.97 12.61 24.28
C GLY A 17 36.61 12.94 23.68
N SER A 18 36.64 13.51 22.47
CA SER A 18 35.51 13.61 21.53
C SER A 18 34.62 14.87 21.57
N VAL A 19 34.97 15.95 22.28
CA VAL A 19 34.32 17.26 21.98
C VAL A 19 34.87 17.84 20.67
N SER A 20 36.16 17.64 20.39
CA SER A 20 36.81 18.09 19.15
C SER A 20 36.37 17.32 17.90
N GLN A 21 36.08 16.02 18.00
CA GLN A 21 35.57 15.21 16.89
C GLN A 21 34.11 15.50 16.57
N LEU A 22 33.25 15.68 17.57
CA LEU A 22 31.87 16.13 17.38
C LEU A 22 31.83 17.54 16.79
N ASN A 23 32.65 18.47 17.29
CA ASN A 23 32.74 19.81 16.73
C ASN A 23 33.32 19.82 15.30
N ARG A 24 34.21 18.88 14.97
CA ARG A 24 34.72 18.72 13.60
C ARG A 24 33.62 18.19 12.69
N SER A 25 32.88 17.16 13.08
CA SER A 25 31.76 16.63 12.29
C SER A 25 30.60 17.61 12.15
N VAL A 26 30.30 18.41 13.18
CA VAL A 26 29.29 19.47 13.13
C VAL A 26 29.75 20.62 12.22
N LYS A 27 31.04 21.02 12.28
CA LYS A 27 31.60 22.01 11.33
C LYS A 27 31.64 21.49 9.88
N PHE A 28 31.91 20.20 9.66
CA PHE A 28 31.86 19.61 8.32
C PHE A 28 30.44 19.50 7.75
N LEU A 29 29.43 19.35 8.61
CA LEU A 29 28.03 19.38 8.20
C LEU A 29 27.54 20.81 7.96
N ASP A 30 27.97 21.78 8.77
CA ASP A 30 27.60 23.19 8.63
C ASP A 30 28.20 23.81 7.34
N ASP A 31 29.41 23.40 6.94
CA ASP A 31 30.09 23.87 5.72
C ASP A 31 29.56 23.18 4.44
N GLN A 32 29.01 21.96 4.53
CA GLN A 32 28.33 21.30 3.40
C GLN A 32 26.93 21.85 3.13
N PHE A 33 26.37 22.61 4.07
CA PHE A 33 25.21 23.46 3.86
C PHE A 33 25.62 24.92 3.65
N GLU A 34 26.76 25.19 2.99
CA GLU A 34 26.82 26.33 2.07
C GLU A 34 25.56 26.26 1.23
N ARG A 35 24.57 27.09 1.62
CA ARG A 35 23.19 27.00 1.14
C ARG A 35 23.24 26.85 -0.35
N MET A 36 22.84 25.68 -0.89
CA MET A 36 22.76 25.48 -2.33
C MET A 36 22.04 26.69 -2.91
N ALA A 37 22.80 27.59 -3.53
CA ALA A 37 22.27 28.86 -3.96
C ALA A 37 21.33 28.53 -5.12
N VAL A 38 20.06 28.89 -5.00
CA VAL A 38 19.11 28.72 -6.09
C VAL A 38 19.65 29.55 -7.26
N PRO A 39 20.07 28.92 -8.37
CA PRO A 39 20.70 29.66 -9.45
C PRO A 39 19.65 30.57 -10.11
N VAL A 40 19.98 31.85 -10.24
CA VAL A 40 19.12 32.88 -10.85
C VAL A 40 19.80 33.38 -12.12
N GLY A 41 19.12 33.24 -13.26
CA GLY A 41 19.52 33.73 -14.56
C GLY A 41 18.64 33.19 -15.69
N HIS A 42 18.78 33.72 -16.89
CA HIS A 42 18.00 33.29 -18.06
C HIS A 42 18.06 31.77 -18.33
N HIS A 43 19.16 31.11 -17.95
CA HIS A 43 19.33 29.66 -18.10
C HIS A 43 18.68 28.81 -16.99
N PHE A 44 18.16 29.44 -15.95
CA PHE A 44 17.61 28.79 -14.75
C PHE A 44 16.13 29.13 -14.50
N GLN A 45 15.66 30.29 -14.98
CA GLN A 45 14.24 30.66 -14.91
C GLN A 45 13.47 30.21 -16.16
N ALA A 46 12.22 29.79 -15.95
CA ALA A 46 11.27 29.61 -17.03
C ALA A 46 10.85 30.96 -17.62
N ASN A 47 10.69 31.02 -18.94
CA ASN A 47 10.05 32.16 -19.58
C ASN A 47 8.54 32.11 -19.28
N VAL A 48 8.05 33.08 -18.50
CA VAL A 48 6.64 33.15 -18.12
C VAL A 48 5.90 33.97 -19.19
N PRO A 49 4.95 33.37 -19.93
CA PRO A 49 4.19 34.10 -20.93
C PRO A 49 3.24 35.11 -20.27
N GLU A 50 2.89 36.16 -21.02
CA GLU A 50 1.92 37.16 -20.59
C GLU A 50 0.52 36.52 -20.42
N TRP A 51 -0.22 36.96 -19.40
CA TRP A 51 -1.54 36.43 -19.09
C TRP A 51 -2.60 36.97 -20.05
N ASN A 52 -3.20 36.09 -20.86
CA ASN A 52 -4.15 36.46 -21.92
C ASN A 52 -5.63 36.39 -21.50
N GLY A 53 -5.92 36.41 -20.19
CA GLY A 53 -7.29 36.27 -19.69
C GLY A 53 -7.82 34.83 -19.69
N PRO A 54 -9.01 34.59 -19.12
CA PRO A 54 -9.62 33.26 -19.13
C PRO A 54 -10.04 32.86 -20.55
N SER A 55 -9.38 31.84 -21.09
CA SER A 55 -9.66 31.31 -22.43
C SER A 55 -11.03 30.63 -22.45
N GLY A 56 -11.95 31.09 -23.32
CA GLY A 56 -13.28 30.49 -23.50
C GLY A 56 -13.27 29.06 -24.06
N ASP A 57 -12.11 28.61 -24.56
CA ASP A 57 -11.84 27.22 -24.92
C ASP A 57 -10.35 26.94 -24.65
N VAL A 58 -10.07 26.11 -23.64
CA VAL A 58 -8.71 25.79 -23.15
C VAL A 58 -7.92 24.95 -24.17
N SER A 59 -8.57 24.47 -25.24
CA SER A 59 -7.96 23.62 -26.25
C SER A 59 -6.96 24.34 -27.16
N VAL A 60 -6.99 25.68 -27.24
CA VAL A 60 -6.11 26.47 -28.12
C VAL A 60 -5.40 27.58 -27.35
N ILE A 61 -4.10 27.41 -27.11
CA ILE A 61 -3.23 28.46 -26.56
C ILE A 61 -2.27 28.91 -27.67
N GLY A 62 -2.29 30.21 -28.01
CA GLY A 62 -1.38 30.77 -29.01
C GLY A 62 -1.49 30.13 -30.41
N GLY A 63 -2.68 29.65 -30.79
CA GLY A 63 -2.90 28.94 -32.06
C GLY A 63 -2.44 27.47 -32.08
N PHE A 64 -1.93 26.94 -30.97
CA PHE A 64 -1.54 25.55 -30.84
C PHE A 64 -2.66 24.73 -30.18
N ASP A 65 -3.09 23.66 -30.85
CA ASP A 65 -4.02 22.68 -30.28
C ASP A 65 -3.30 21.82 -29.23
N ILE A 66 -3.58 22.12 -27.96
CA ILE A 66 -3.02 21.41 -26.80
C ILE A 66 -3.90 20.27 -26.31
N SER A 67 -5.05 20.01 -26.95
CA SER A 67 -5.98 18.95 -26.53
C SER A 67 -5.32 17.58 -26.40
N ARG A 68 -4.34 17.28 -27.26
CA ARG A 68 -3.53 16.04 -27.20
C ARG A 68 -2.70 15.88 -25.92
N TRP A 69 -2.38 16.98 -25.23
CA TRP A 69 -1.56 17.02 -24.02
C TRP A 69 -2.39 17.11 -22.73
N LEU A 70 -3.67 17.48 -22.84
CA LEU A 70 -4.59 17.60 -21.70
C LEU A 70 -5.09 16.24 -21.18
N GLY A 71 -4.64 15.15 -21.80
CA GLY A 71 -5.05 13.79 -21.47
C GLY A 71 -6.49 13.51 -21.90
N THR A 72 -6.90 12.26 -21.74
CA THR A 72 -8.26 11.83 -22.07
C THR A 72 -9.10 11.82 -20.80
N LYS A 73 -10.24 12.53 -20.80
CA LYS A 73 -11.22 12.43 -19.72
C LYS A 73 -11.87 11.04 -19.76
N VAL A 74 -11.59 10.22 -18.75
CA VAL A 74 -12.16 8.86 -18.63
C VAL A 74 -13.25 8.75 -17.55
N TRP A 75 -13.38 9.76 -16.67
CA TRP A 75 -14.40 9.84 -15.60
C TRP A 75 -14.84 11.31 -15.40
N PRO A 76 -16.08 11.61 -14.94
CA PRO A 76 -17.21 10.71 -14.71
C PRO A 76 -17.75 10.10 -15.99
N ILE A 77 -18.27 8.87 -15.89
CA ILE A 77 -19.06 8.30 -16.97
C ILE A 77 -20.45 8.91 -16.88
N GLU A 78 -20.95 9.45 -17.99
CA GLU A 78 -22.37 9.81 -18.15
C GLU A 78 -23.21 8.51 -18.13
N ARG A 79 -23.56 8.04 -16.93
CA ARG A 79 -24.41 6.85 -16.73
C ARG A 79 -25.59 7.15 -15.82
N GLN A 80 -26.71 6.55 -16.20
CA GLN A 80 -27.99 6.61 -15.51
C GLN A 80 -27.92 5.80 -14.20
N ASN A 81 -28.48 6.37 -13.11
CA ASN A 81 -28.47 5.85 -11.74
C ASN A 81 -28.65 4.32 -11.64
N VAL A 82 -27.57 3.59 -11.37
CA VAL A 82 -27.64 2.16 -11.04
C VAL A 82 -28.00 2.07 -9.55
N LYS A 83 -29.19 1.53 -9.25
CA LYS A 83 -29.62 1.31 -7.87
C LYS A 83 -28.68 0.33 -7.17
N ALA A 84 -28.09 0.76 -6.06
CA ALA A 84 -27.32 -0.13 -5.19
C ALA A 84 -28.23 -1.25 -4.67
N THR A 85 -27.98 -2.48 -5.08
CA THR A 85 -28.68 -3.64 -4.52
C THR A 85 -28.01 -4.03 -3.22
N SER A 86 -28.63 -3.68 -2.10
CA SER A 86 -28.21 -4.19 -0.80
C SER A 86 -28.55 -5.68 -0.72
N ARG A 87 -27.54 -6.51 -0.46
CA ARG A 87 -27.72 -7.94 -0.19
C ARG A 87 -27.44 -8.22 1.28
N ALA A 88 -28.26 -9.08 1.87
CA ALA A 88 -28.06 -9.55 3.23
C ALA A 88 -26.69 -10.25 3.36
N VAL A 89 -25.81 -9.65 4.16
CA VAL A 89 -24.54 -10.24 4.61
C VAL A 89 -24.82 -11.03 5.90
N GLY A 90 -24.00 -12.03 6.22
CA GLY A 90 -24.07 -12.69 7.53
C GLY A 90 -24.97 -13.94 7.63
N LYS A 91 -25.35 -14.56 6.51
CA LYS A 91 -26.17 -15.81 6.53
C LYS A 91 -25.47 -17.04 7.15
N GLY A 92 -24.19 -16.93 7.54
CA GLY A 92 -23.45 -18.03 8.17
C GLY A 92 -23.30 -19.28 7.29
N ARG A 93 -22.86 -20.38 7.91
CA ARG A 93 -22.78 -21.71 7.27
C ARG A 93 -24.18 -22.35 7.30
N PRO A 94 -24.69 -22.90 6.18
CA PRO A 94 -25.92 -23.69 6.21
C PRO A 94 -25.75 -24.92 7.11
N SER A 95 -26.83 -25.37 7.74
CA SER A 95 -26.84 -26.44 8.76
C SER A 95 -26.38 -27.80 8.23
N SER A 96 -26.41 -28.01 6.91
CA SER A 96 -25.94 -29.23 6.26
C SER A 96 -25.15 -28.91 4.98
N CYS A 97 -24.25 -29.82 4.61
CA CYS A 97 -23.46 -29.76 3.37
C CYS A 97 -23.28 -31.16 2.77
N SER A 98 -23.18 -31.25 1.45
CA SER A 98 -22.98 -32.50 0.70
C SER A 98 -21.53 -32.99 0.65
N CYS A 99 -20.63 -32.43 1.47
CA CYS A 99 -19.24 -32.90 1.54
C CYS A 99 -19.17 -34.35 2.03
N ALA A 100 -18.16 -35.10 1.56
CA ALA A 100 -17.95 -36.50 1.98
C ALA A 100 -17.74 -36.68 3.50
N SER A 101 -17.20 -35.66 4.18
CA SER A 101 -17.05 -35.62 5.64
C SER A 101 -17.53 -34.27 6.21
N PRO A 102 -18.86 -34.10 6.43
CA PRO A 102 -19.42 -32.87 6.95
C PRO A 102 -18.83 -32.52 8.33
N GLY A 103 -18.40 -31.27 8.51
CA GLY A 103 -17.88 -30.79 9.79
C GLY A 103 -16.39 -31.03 10.03
N SER A 104 -15.71 -31.78 9.15
CA SER A 104 -14.24 -31.87 9.18
C SER A 104 -13.57 -30.51 8.92
N THR A 105 -12.33 -30.35 9.35
CA THR A 105 -11.53 -29.14 9.08
C THR A 105 -11.39 -28.85 7.58
N ASN A 106 -11.27 -29.90 6.77
CA ASN A 106 -11.25 -29.81 5.31
C ASN A 106 -12.59 -29.35 4.73
N CYS A 107 -13.72 -29.84 5.26
CA CYS A 107 -15.05 -29.37 4.88
C CYS A 107 -15.22 -27.87 5.18
N VAL A 108 -14.84 -27.43 6.38
CA VAL A 108 -14.91 -26.01 6.76
C VAL A 108 -14.01 -25.15 5.86
N ARG A 109 -12.75 -25.56 5.66
CA ARG A 109 -11.80 -24.85 4.79
C ARG A 109 -12.33 -24.74 3.36
N HIS A 110 -12.86 -25.83 2.82
CA HIS A 110 -13.43 -25.85 1.48
C HIS A 110 -14.59 -24.86 1.35
N HIS A 111 -15.56 -24.88 2.27
CA HIS A 111 -16.69 -23.95 2.24
C HIS A 111 -16.28 -22.48 2.37
N ILE A 112 -15.28 -22.18 3.22
CA ILE A 112 -14.75 -20.82 3.35
C ILE A 112 -14.17 -20.35 2.01
N LEU A 113 -13.37 -21.19 1.35
CA LEU A 113 -12.77 -20.86 0.06
C LEU A 113 -13.82 -20.70 -1.05
N GLU A 114 -14.80 -21.61 -1.12
CA GLU A 114 -15.92 -21.54 -2.06
C GLU A 114 -16.73 -20.25 -1.88
N LYS A 115 -17.16 -19.95 -0.65
CA LYS A 115 -17.94 -18.73 -0.37
C LYS A 115 -17.13 -17.47 -0.64
N ARG A 116 -15.84 -17.47 -0.32
CA ARG A 116 -14.94 -16.35 -0.62
C ARG A 116 -14.82 -16.12 -2.12
N ARG A 117 -14.59 -17.17 -2.92
CA ARG A 117 -14.53 -17.06 -4.38
C ARG A 117 -15.83 -16.54 -4.96
N ALA A 118 -16.96 -17.13 -4.57
CA ALA A 118 -18.27 -16.67 -5.03
C ALA A 118 -18.53 -15.20 -4.70
N TYR A 119 -18.14 -14.76 -3.50
CA TYR A 119 -18.24 -13.37 -3.09
C TYR A 119 -17.34 -12.45 -3.93
N ILE A 120 -16.08 -12.82 -4.14
CA ILE A 120 -15.13 -12.04 -4.95
C ILE A 120 -15.63 -11.92 -6.39
N LEU A 121 -16.08 -13.02 -7.00
CA LEU A 121 -16.65 -13.03 -8.36
C LEU A 121 -17.86 -12.11 -8.48
N GLU A 122 -18.80 -12.19 -7.53
CA GLU A 122 -19.97 -11.32 -7.54
C GLU A 122 -19.60 -9.84 -7.34
N LYS A 123 -18.70 -9.53 -6.40
CA LYS A 123 -18.24 -8.15 -6.19
C LYS A 123 -17.52 -7.58 -7.40
N ARG A 124 -16.70 -8.38 -8.07
CA ARG A 124 -16.05 -7.99 -9.32
C ARG A 124 -17.07 -7.73 -10.42
N ARG A 125 -18.09 -8.59 -10.55
CA ARG A 125 -19.18 -8.40 -11.53
C ARG A 125 -19.95 -7.10 -11.28
N LEU A 126 -20.27 -6.81 -10.01
CA LEU A 126 -20.92 -5.56 -9.62
C LEU A 126 -20.02 -4.37 -9.97
N LEU A 127 -18.74 -4.41 -9.59
CA LEU A 127 -17.78 -3.35 -9.91
C LEU A 127 -17.64 -3.12 -11.42
N GLN A 128 -17.61 -4.19 -12.23
CA GLN A 128 -17.58 -4.10 -13.68
C GLN A 128 -18.88 -3.50 -14.25
N SER A 129 -20.03 -3.80 -13.66
CA SER A 129 -21.32 -3.20 -14.03
C SER A 129 -21.35 -1.70 -13.72
N ASP A 130 -20.86 -1.32 -12.54
CA ASP A 130 -20.86 0.06 -12.05
C ASP A 130 -19.88 0.94 -12.84
N LEU A 131 -18.66 0.44 -13.08
CA LEU A 131 -17.60 1.15 -13.80
C LEU A 131 -17.69 1.03 -15.31
N GLY A 132 -18.37 0.00 -15.86
CA GLY A 132 -18.43 -0.21 -17.30
C GLY A 132 -17.03 -0.27 -17.96
N PRO A 133 -16.76 0.52 -19.01
CA PRO A 133 -15.45 0.56 -19.68
C PRO A 133 -14.29 0.91 -18.75
N LEU A 134 -14.52 1.71 -17.70
CA LEU A 134 -13.46 2.10 -16.77
C LEU A 134 -12.85 0.93 -16.02
N PHE A 135 -13.60 -0.17 -15.86
CA PHE A 135 -13.07 -1.37 -15.25
C PHE A 135 -11.78 -1.85 -15.94
N HIS A 136 -11.71 -1.74 -17.26
CA HIS A 136 -10.54 -2.15 -18.05
C HIS A 136 -9.53 -1.02 -18.20
N ILE A 137 -9.98 0.24 -18.31
CA ILE A 137 -9.08 1.41 -18.38
C ILE A 137 -8.24 1.52 -17.10
N TRP A 138 -8.85 1.27 -15.95
CA TRP A 138 -8.18 1.25 -14.65
C TRP A 138 -7.56 -0.11 -14.29
N LYS A 139 -7.57 -1.06 -15.22
CA LYS A 139 -6.91 -2.36 -15.06
C LYS A 139 -7.41 -3.18 -13.86
N PHE A 140 -8.66 -3.00 -13.46
CA PHE A 140 -9.28 -3.85 -12.44
C PHE A 140 -9.47 -5.30 -12.95
N ASP A 141 -9.49 -5.48 -14.26
CA ASP A 141 -9.46 -6.80 -14.87
C ASP A 141 -8.13 -7.53 -14.64
N GLU A 142 -7.03 -6.80 -14.58
CA GLU A 142 -5.66 -7.25 -14.36
C GLU A 142 -5.22 -7.08 -12.89
N MET A 143 -6.11 -7.37 -11.93
CA MET A 143 -5.80 -7.31 -10.50
C MET A 143 -6.18 -8.60 -9.74
N GLY A 144 -5.41 -8.93 -8.70
CA GLY A 144 -5.79 -9.91 -7.68
C GLY A 144 -5.75 -11.36 -8.15
N GLU A 145 -6.84 -12.09 -7.90
CA GLU A 145 -6.92 -13.53 -8.18
C GLU A 145 -6.71 -13.84 -9.67
N GLU A 146 -7.18 -12.98 -10.57
CA GLU A 146 -7.02 -13.18 -12.02
C GLU A 146 -5.56 -13.11 -12.48
N VAL A 147 -4.77 -12.15 -11.98
CA VAL A 147 -3.33 -12.08 -12.26
C VAL A 147 -2.62 -13.31 -11.70
N SER A 148 -3.04 -13.78 -10.53
CA SER A 148 -2.41 -14.95 -9.93
C SER A 148 -2.63 -16.25 -10.71
N LYS A 149 -3.64 -16.34 -11.59
CA LYS A 149 -3.89 -17.53 -12.42
C LYS A 149 -2.84 -17.74 -13.50
N SER A 150 -2.19 -16.68 -13.97
CA SER A 150 -1.09 -16.79 -14.97
C SER A 150 0.26 -17.16 -14.34
N TRP A 151 0.28 -17.40 -13.03
CA TRP A 151 1.46 -17.80 -12.26
C TRP A 151 1.22 -19.17 -11.62
N THR A 152 2.10 -20.12 -11.89
CA THR A 152 2.07 -21.45 -11.29
C THR A 152 2.33 -21.38 -9.79
N VAL A 153 1.85 -22.35 -9.01
CA VAL A 153 2.04 -22.38 -7.55
C VAL A 153 3.53 -22.26 -7.16
N LYS A 154 4.41 -22.96 -7.89
CA LYS A 154 5.86 -22.89 -7.70
C LYS A 154 6.43 -21.50 -7.94
N GLU A 155 5.97 -20.81 -8.98
CA GLU A 155 6.39 -19.44 -9.25
C GLU A 155 5.92 -18.49 -8.15
N GLN A 156 4.69 -18.63 -7.66
CA GLN A 156 4.15 -17.81 -6.57
C GLN A 156 4.95 -18.00 -5.27
N GLU A 157 5.26 -19.25 -4.91
CA GLU A 157 6.10 -19.56 -3.74
C GLU A 157 7.51 -18.98 -3.88
N CYS A 158 8.13 -19.14 -5.04
CA CYS A 158 9.44 -18.57 -5.35
C CYS A 158 9.39 -17.03 -5.24
N PHE A 159 8.35 -16.40 -5.79
CA PHE A 159 8.16 -14.96 -5.75
C PHE A 159 8.06 -14.45 -4.30
N ASP A 160 7.27 -15.11 -3.46
CA ASP A 160 7.12 -14.76 -2.05
C ASP A 160 8.46 -14.79 -1.30
N LEU A 161 9.32 -15.77 -1.60
CA LEU A 161 10.66 -15.87 -1.01
C LEU A 161 11.58 -14.72 -1.46
N ILE A 162 11.55 -14.36 -2.74
CA ILE A 162 12.36 -13.28 -3.32
C ILE A 162 11.88 -11.92 -2.78
N ALA A 163 10.57 -11.68 -2.76
CA ALA A 163 9.97 -10.42 -2.34
C ALA A 163 10.21 -10.11 -0.85
N LYS A 164 10.23 -11.14 0.00
CA LYS A 164 10.53 -10.98 1.44
C LYS A 164 11.99 -10.63 1.73
N ARG A 165 12.93 -10.93 0.84
CA ARG A 165 14.37 -10.71 1.11
C ARG A 165 14.78 -9.23 1.08
N LYS A 166 14.01 -8.35 0.43
CA LYS A 166 14.06 -6.86 0.35
C LYS A 166 15.14 -6.12 -0.47
N PRO A 167 16.47 -6.33 -0.45
CA PRO A 167 17.32 -5.62 -1.39
C PRO A 167 17.26 -6.31 -2.76
N ASN A 168 17.23 -5.49 -3.82
CA ASN A 168 17.33 -5.94 -5.22
C ASN A 168 16.24 -6.92 -5.67
N PHE A 169 15.04 -6.86 -5.06
CA PHE A 169 13.91 -7.72 -5.38
C PHE A 169 13.68 -7.85 -6.90
N LEU A 170 13.58 -6.72 -7.61
CA LEU A 170 13.26 -6.74 -9.03
C LEU A 170 14.33 -7.46 -9.88
N GLN A 171 15.61 -7.22 -9.61
CA GLN A 171 16.70 -7.90 -10.31
C GLN A 171 16.70 -9.41 -10.03
N ASN A 172 16.46 -9.80 -8.78
CA ASN A 172 16.40 -11.20 -8.38
C ASN A 172 15.19 -11.90 -8.98
N ALA A 173 14.04 -11.23 -9.05
CA ALA A 173 12.83 -11.75 -9.68
C ALA A 173 13.02 -11.93 -11.19
N MET A 174 13.64 -10.97 -11.88
CA MET A 174 13.94 -11.08 -13.31
C MET A 174 14.87 -12.26 -13.62
N LYS A 175 15.84 -12.54 -12.75
CA LYS A 175 16.72 -13.72 -12.88
C LYS A 175 15.97 -15.04 -12.63
N ALA A 176 15.04 -15.05 -11.68
CA ALA A 176 14.28 -16.25 -11.32
C ALA A 176 13.16 -16.58 -12.31
N PHE A 177 12.64 -15.58 -13.03
CA PHE A 177 11.52 -15.71 -13.95
C PHE A 177 11.89 -15.23 -15.36
N PRO A 178 12.76 -15.96 -16.11
CA PRO A 178 13.25 -15.52 -17.42
C PRO A 178 12.15 -15.43 -18.49
N PHE A 179 11.02 -16.12 -18.29
CA PHE A 179 9.86 -16.08 -19.20
C PHE A 179 8.83 -15.00 -18.83
N LYS A 180 9.05 -14.22 -17.76
CA LYS A 180 8.17 -13.14 -17.34
C LYS A 180 8.81 -11.80 -17.69
N SER A 181 8.01 -10.88 -18.21
CA SER A 181 8.46 -9.52 -18.47
C SER A 181 8.65 -8.74 -17.16
N LYS A 182 9.32 -7.59 -17.24
CA LYS A 182 9.44 -6.67 -16.10
C LYS A 182 8.06 -6.18 -15.66
N GLU A 183 7.17 -5.97 -16.62
CA GLU A 183 5.78 -5.56 -16.44
C GLU A 183 5.00 -6.65 -15.68
N ASP A 184 5.14 -7.92 -16.06
CA ASP A 184 4.49 -9.05 -15.36
C ASP A 184 4.93 -9.15 -13.90
N ILE A 185 6.24 -9.03 -13.64
CA ILE A 185 6.82 -9.10 -12.29
C ILE A 185 6.31 -7.92 -11.44
N THR A 186 6.30 -6.73 -12.02
CA THR A 186 5.83 -5.51 -11.35
C THR A 186 4.32 -5.58 -11.07
N SER A 187 3.54 -6.04 -12.05
CA SER A 187 2.10 -6.25 -11.92
C SER A 187 1.82 -7.27 -10.82
N TYR A 188 2.48 -8.43 -10.81
CA TYR A 188 2.28 -9.42 -9.75
C TYR A 188 2.64 -8.87 -8.36
N TYR A 189 3.72 -8.09 -8.25
CA TYR A 189 4.12 -7.47 -6.98
C TYR A 189 3.00 -6.59 -6.40
N PHE A 190 2.49 -5.64 -7.17
CA PHE A 190 1.50 -4.68 -6.68
C PHE A 190 0.08 -5.25 -6.64
N ASN A 191 -0.28 -6.11 -7.59
CA ASN A 191 -1.66 -6.58 -7.75
C ASN A 191 -1.94 -7.90 -7.03
N VAL A 192 -0.91 -8.66 -6.63
CA VAL A 192 -1.06 -9.96 -5.97
C VAL A 192 -0.32 -10.00 -4.64
N PHE A 193 0.99 -9.78 -4.65
CA PHE A 193 1.83 -9.95 -3.47
C PHE A 193 1.49 -8.95 -2.35
N ILE A 194 1.47 -7.65 -2.64
CA ILE A 194 1.16 -6.62 -1.65
C ILE A 194 -0.25 -6.81 -1.04
N PRO A 195 -1.34 -6.99 -1.83
CA PRO A 195 -2.66 -7.26 -1.26
C PRO A 195 -2.70 -8.50 -0.37
N ARG A 196 -2.01 -9.59 -0.75
CA ARG A 196 -1.91 -10.81 0.07
C ARG A 196 -1.15 -10.56 1.37
N LEU A 197 -0.05 -9.80 1.30
CA LEU A 197 0.77 -9.43 2.45
C LEU A 197 -0.06 -8.60 3.44
N MET A 198 -0.70 -7.52 2.98
CA MET A 198 -1.56 -6.67 3.81
C MET A 198 -2.69 -7.48 4.42
N SER A 199 -3.39 -8.30 3.62
CA SER A 199 -4.50 -9.12 4.10
C SER A 199 -4.07 -10.18 5.13
N SER A 200 -2.82 -10.63 5.08
CA SER A 200 -2.26 -11.53 6.09
C SER A 200 -1.94 -10.78 7.38
N GLN A 201 -1.28 -9.62 7.27
CA GLN A 201 -0.96 -8.76 8.42
C GLN A 201 -2.20 -8.30 9.17
N THR A 202 -3.24 -7.83 8.48
CA THR A 202 -4.49 -7.39 9.12
C THR A 202 -5.25 -8.53 9.81
N ARG A 203 -5.04 -9.79 9.38
CA ARG A 203 -5.64 -10.96 10.04
C ARG A 203 -4.80 -11.50 11.20
N SER A 204 -3.49 -11.28 11.18
CA SER A 204 -2.56 -11.77 12.20
C SER A 204 -2.32 -10.78 13.33
N LEU A 205 -2.54 -9.47 13.10
CA LEU A 205 -2.47 -8.47 14.16
C LEU A 205 -3.67 -8.73 15.09
N PRO A 206 -3.46 -9.02 16.38
CA PRO A 206 -4.54 -8.92 17.34
C PRO A 206 -5.05 -7.49 17.23
N LYS A 207 -6.31 -7.31 16.83
CA LYS A 207 -6.99 -6.08 17.18
C LYS A 207 -6.92 -6.03 18.69
N GLU A 208 -6.12 -5.12 19.25
CA GLU A 208 -6.45 -4.59 20.56
C GLU A 208 -7.94 -4.26 20.47
N VAL A 209 -8.71 -5.00 21.24
CA VAL A 209 -10.14 -4.84 21.30
C VAL A 209 -10.31 -3.45 21.88
N ASP A 210 -10.69 -2.50 21.02
CA ASP A 210 -11.23 -1.22 21.47
C ASP A 210 -12.59 -1.57 22.09
N ILE A 211 -12.55 -1.94 23.37
CA ILE A 211 -13.75 -2.14 24.16
C ILE A 211 -14.18 -0.72 24.51
N ASP A 212 -15.06 -0.14 23.70
CA ASP A 212 -15.88 0.99 24.12
C ASP A 212 -16.67 0.53 25.35
N ILE A 213 -16.12 0.77 26.53
CA ILE A 213 -16.84 0.73 27.80
C ILE A 213 -17.38 2.15 28.00
N ASP A 214 -18.45 2.47 27.27
CA ASP A 214 -19.38 3.49 27.74
C ASP A 214 -20.22 2.84 28.85
N ASP A 215 -19.67 2.86 30.07
CA ASP A 215 -20.34 2.41 31.28
C ASP A 215 -21.56 3.29 31.54
N VAL A 216 -22.73 2.76 31.21
CA VAL A 216 -24.02 3.29 31.59
C VAL A 216 -24.17 3.12 33.10
N ASN A 217 -23.83 4.15 33.86
CA ASN A 217 -24.33 4.32 35.23
C ASN A 217 -25.38 5.43 35.27
N ASP A 218 -26.58 5.08 34.82
CA ASP A 218 -27.79 5.58 35.43
C ASP A 218 -28.20 4.60 36.53
N VAL A 219 -28.36 5.09 37.78
CA VAL A 219 -29.51 4.83 38.69
C VAL A 219 -29.26 5.43 40.08
N TYR A 220 -30.06 6.46 40.37
CA TYR A 220 -30.71 6.88 41.64
C TYR A 220 -29.90 7.34 42.88
N THR A 221 -29.93 8.66 43.08
CA THR A 221 -30.45 9.48 44.22
C THR A 221 -30.66 8.86 45.61
N PRO A 222 -30.56 9.71 46.66
CA PRO A 222 -31.74 10.48 47.13
C PRO A 222 -31.71 11.97 46.77
#